data_AF-A0A537FCA2-F1
#
_entry.id   AF-A0A537FCA2-F1
#
_cell.length_a   1.000
_cell.length_b   1.000
_cell.length_c   1.000
_cell.angle_alpha   90.00
_cell.angle_beta   90.00
_cell.angle_gamma   90.00
#
_symmetry.space_group_name_H-M   'P 1'
#
loop_
_entity.id
_entity.type
_entity.pdbx_description
1 polymer ?
#
loop_
_entity_poly.entity_id
_entity_poly.type
_entity_poly.pdbx_seq_one_letter_code
_entity_poly.pdbx_strand_id
1 'polypeptide(L)'
;MEELYFKGHLLPSISKLVRAAPLLNGFLFMAYHFWQPWNYPSILCLSLLLVYPVWWKRNVYLSLLAHTIPNFIGALPFLALVLR
;
A
#
# COMPACT_ATOMS: atom_id res chain seq x y z
N MET A 1 -0.05 -9.76 -2.75
CA MET A 1 -0.47 -9.45 -4.14
C MET A 1 -0.56 -7.95 -4.39
N GLU A 2 -1.21 -7.17 -3.52
CA GLU A 2 -1.41 -5.72 -3.72
C GLU A 2 -0.13 -4.93 -3.98
N GLU A 3 0.90 -5.10 -3.14
CA GLU A 3 2.17 -4.38 -3.27
C GLU A 3 2.90 -4.64 -4.59
N LEU A 4 2.89 -5.90 -5.05
CA LEU A 4 3.50 -6.29 -6.33
C LEU A 4 2.78 -5.67 -7.52
N TYR A 5 1.44 -5.61 -7.47
CA TYR A 5 0.67 -4.96 -8.53
C TYR A 5 0.84 -3.44 -8.50
N PHE A 6 0.56 -2.79 -7.38
CA PHE A 6 0.55 -1.33 -7.30
C PHE A 6 1.95 -0.72 -7.39
N LYS A 7 2.93 -1.24 -6.65
CA LYS A 7 4.27 -0.65 -6.62
C LYS A 7 5.29 -1.38 -7.50
N GLY A 8 5.07 -2.67 -7.78
CA GLY A 8 5.92 -3.45 -8.68
C GLY A 8 5.58 -3.27 -10.16
N HIS A 9 4.29 -3.28 -10.53
CA HIS A 9 3.87 -3.23 -11.94
C HIS A 9 3.32 -1.86 -12.37
N LEU A 10 2.37 -1.31 -11.61
CA LEU A 10 1.66 -0.09 -11.97
C LEU A 10 2.54 1.15 -11.79
N LEU A 11 3.22 1.30 -10.64
CA LEU A 11 4.05 2.46 -10.31
C LEU A 11 5.17 2.74 -11.33
N PRO A 12 5.96 1.75 -11.82
CA PRO A 12 6.94 1.99 -12.88
C PRO A 12 6.31 2.44 -14.19
N SER A 13 5.12 1.94 -14.53
CA SER A 13 4.39 2.27 -15.75
C SER A 13 3.91 3.72 -15.73
N ILE A 14 3.26 4.15 -14.65
CA ILE A 14 2.81 5.55 -14.50
C ILE A 14 3.97 6.53 -14.29
N SER A 15 5.09 6.08 -13.72
CA SER A 15 6.30 6.92 -13.53
C SER A 15 6.93 7.37 -14.84
N LYS A 16 6.66 6.67 -15.95
CA LYS A 16 7.11 7.07 -17.29
C LYS A 16 6.26 8.21 -17.88
N LEU A 17 5.04 8.39 -17.38
CA LEU A 17 4.04 9.30 -17.94
C LEU A 17 3.83 10.55 -17.06
N VAL A 18 3.91 10.40 -15.73
CA VAL A 18 3.54 11.45 -14.76
C VAL A 18 4.61 11.58 -13.68
N ARG A 19 5.10 12.80 -13.45
CA ARG A 19 6.08 13.10 -12.38
C ARG A 19 5.52 12.85 -10.98
N ALA A 20 4.22 13.10 -10.81
CA ALA A 20 3.46 12.83 -9.59
C ALA A 20 2.99 11.36 -9.48
N ALA A 21 3.66 10.42 -10.14
CA ALA A 21 3.36 8.99 -10.09
C ALA A 21 3.15 8.44 -8.66
N PRO A 22 3.93 8.84 -7.64
CA PRO A 22 3.68 8.43 -6.25
C PRO A 22 2.29 8.80 -5.73
N LEU A 23 1.83 10.03 -6.01
CA LEU A 23 0.53 10.53 -5.56
C LEU A 23 -0.61 9.78 -6.25
N LEU A 24 -0.50 9.61 -7.57
CA LEU A 24 -1.49 8.87 -8.35
C LEU A 24 -1.58 7.40 -7.91
N ASN A 25 -0.43 6.77 -7.65
CA ASN A 25 -0.41 5.39 -7.14
C ASN A 25 -1.11 5.27 -5.78
N GLY A 26 -0.81 6.18 -4.86
CA GLY A 26 -1.45 6.22 -3.54
C GLY A 26 -2.96 6.41 -3.63
N PHE A 27 -3.42 7.28 -4.52
CA PHE A 27 -4.85 7.51 -4.75
C PHE A 27 -5.54 6.27 -5.35
N LEU A 28 -4.95 5.63 -6.36
CA LEU A 28 -5.50 4.40 -6.96
C LEU A 28 -5.53 3.26 -5.93
N PHE A 29 -4.50 3.16 -5.08
CA PHE A 29 -4.45 2.19 -3.99
C PHE A 29 -5.57 2.43 -2.98
N MET A 30 -5.80 3.69 -2.57
CA MET A 30 -6.93 4.05 -1.71
C MET A 30 -8.27 3.70 -2.35
N ALA A 31 -8.48 4.07 -3.62
CA ALA A 31 -9.72 3.81 -4.35
C ALA A 31 -10.01 2.31 -4.53
N TYR A 32 -8.96 1.48 -4.63
CA TYR A 32 -9.09 0.02 -4.66
C TYR A 32 -9.72 -0.55 -3.38
N HIS A 33 -9.62 0.15 -2.25
CA HIS A 33 -10.21 -0.27 -0.98
C HIS A 33 -11.69 0.16 -0.84
N PHE A 34 -12.46 0.03 -1.92
CA PHE A 34 -13.85 0.47 -2.02
C PHE A 34 -14.77 -0.06 -0.90
N TRP A 35 -14.41 -1.19 -0.28
CA TRP A 35 -15.17 -1.83 0.79
C TRP A 35 -14.96 -1.22 2.17
N GLN A 36 -13.96 -0.35 2.37
CA GLN A 36 -13.65 0.29 3.65
C GLN A 36 -13.44 1.82 3.52
N PRO A 37 -14.43 2.58 3.03
CA PRO A 37 -14.31 4.01 2.75
C PRO A 37 -13.97 4.86 3.97
N TRP A 38 -14.38 4.44 5.16
CA TRP A 38 -14.03 5.10 6.43
C TRP A 38 -12.51 5.10 6.70
N ASN A 39 -11.76 4.15 6.11
CA ASN A 39 -10.31 4.05 6.28
C ASN A 39 -9.52 4.83 5.21
N TYR A 40 -10.17 5.48 4.24
CA TYR A 40 -9.49 6.19 3.16
C TYR A 40 -8.40 7.18 3.62
N PRO A 41 -8.60 8.02 4.65
CA PRO A 41 -7.55 8.93 5.11
C PRO A 41 -6.29 8.19 5.55
N SER A 42 -6.47 7.10 6.32
CA SER A 42 -5.37 6.27 6.81
C SER A 42 -4.68 5.51 5.68
N ILE A 43 -5.46 4.90 4.77
CA ILE A 43 -4.94 4.15 3.63
C ILE A 43 -4.14 5.06 2.72
N LEU A 44 -4.65 6.25 2.40
CA LEU A 44 -3.94 7.20 1.56
C LEU A 44 -2.65 7.66 2.22
N CYS A 45 -2.70 8.04 3.50
CA CYS A 45 -1.53 8.50 4.24
C CYS A 45 -0.42 7.43 4.29
N LEU A 46 -0.75 6.21 4.73
CA LEU A 46 0.22 5.11 4.77
C LEU A 46 0.70 4.72 3.38
N SER A 47 -0.19 4.67 2.39
CA SER A 47 0.19 4.31 1.02
C SER A 47 1.19 5.30 0.44
N LEU A 48 0.99 6.61 0.63
CA LEU A 48 1.95 7.63 0.19
C LEU A 48 3.30 7.49 0.89
N LEU A 49 3.29 7.22 2.19
CA LEU A 49 4.50 7.02 3.00
C LEU A 49 5.31 5.79 2.53
N LEU A 50 4.62 4.74 2.05
CA LEU A 50 5.24 3.52 1.52
C LEU A 50 5.64 3.62 0.05
N VAL A 51 4.86 4.31 -0.78
CA VAL A 51 5.11 4.45 -2.22
C VAL A 51 6.37 5.28 -2.46
N TYR A 52 6.60 6.34 -1.69
CA TYR A 52 7.74 7.24 -1.89
C TYR A 52 9.11 6.53 -1.82
N PRO A 53 9.44 5.77 -0.75
CA PRO A 53 10.71 5.04 -0.69
C PRO A 53 10.82 3.96 -1.75
N VAL A 54 9.73 3.29 -2.14
CA VAL A 54 9.75 2.31 -3.25
C VAL A 54 10.07 2.98 -4.57
N TRP A 55 9.45 4.13 -4.84
CA TRP A 55 9.70 4.91 -6.05
C TRP A 55 11.14 5.39 -6.13
N TRP A 56 11.68 5.89 -5.01
CA TRP A 56 13.05 6.39 -4.94
C TRP A 56 14.10 5.28 -5.00
N LYS A 57 13.94 4.20 -4.21
CA LYS A 57 14.89 3.09 -4.12
C LYS A 57 14.68 2.01 -5.18
N ARG A 58 13.60 2.10 -5.97
CA ARG A 58 13.18 1.09 -6.96
C ARG A 58 13.11 -0.32 -6.37
N ASN A 59 12.70 -0.43 -5.12
CA ASN A 59 12.70 -1.67 -4.37
C ASN A 59 11.32 -1.92 -3.73
N VAL A 60 10.56 -2.87 -4.30
CA VAL A 60 9.21 -3.24 -3.85
C VAL A 60 9.22 -4.04 -2.53
N TYR A 61 10.34 -4.66 -2.15
CA TYR A 61 10.44 -5.41 -0.91
C TYR A 61 10.27 -4.51 0.32
N LEU A 62 10.62 -3.22 0.22
CA LEU A 62 10.44 -2.24 1.29
C LEU A 62 8.96 -2.11 1.66
N SER A 63 8.08 -1.91 0.67
CA SER A 63 6.65 -1.80 0.95
C SER A 63 6.00 -3.15 1.21
N LEU A 64 6.51 -4.24 0.62
CA LEU A 64 6.02 -5.58 0.89
C LEU A 64 6.13 -5.92 2.39
N LEU A 65 7.32 -5.71 2.98
CA LEU A 65 7.54 -5.95 4.41
C LEU A 65 6.75 -4.96 5.27
N ALA A 66 6.82 -3.67 4.95
CA ALA A 66 6.18 -2.63 5.74
C ALA A 66 4.63 -2.65 5.65
N HIS A 67 4.06 -3.27 4.62
CA HIS A 67 2.61 -3.48 4.53
C HIS A 67 2.19 -4.83 5.13
N THR A 68 2.92 -5.91 4.87
CA THR A 68 2.49 -7.25 5.27
C THR A 68 2.69 -7.49 6.77
N ILE A 69 3.80 -7.05 7.35
CA ILE A 69 4.12 -7.31 8.76
C ILE A 69 3.10 -6.66 9.70
N PRO A 70 2.77 -5.35 9.58
CA PRO A 70 1.80 -4.72 10.47
C PRO A 70 0.39 -5.29 10.31
N ASN A 71 -0.03 -5.61 9.08
CA ASN A 71 -1.32 -6.26 8.84
C ASN A 71 -1.39 -7.65 9.50
N PHE A 72 -0.32 -8.43 9.39
CA PHE A 72 -0.25 -9.74 10.04
C PHE A 72 -0.29 -9.62 11.57
N ILE A 73 0.52 -8.73 12.14
CA ILE A 73 0.54 -8.47 13.59
C ILE A 73 -0.84 -7.96 14.07
N GLY A 74 -1.43 -7.03 13.34
CA GLY A 74 -2.76 -6.46 13.64
C GLY A 74 -3.89 -7.49 13.54
N ALA A 75 -3.71 -8.58 12.80
CA ALA A 75 -4.67 -9.68 12.74
C ALA A 75 -4.60 -10.61 13.96
N LEU A 76 -3.50 -10.64 14.71
CA LEU A 76 -3.32 -11.56 15.84
C LEU A 76 -4.34 -11.34 16.98
N PRO A 77 -4.67 -10.10 17.42
CA PRO A 77 -5.70 -9.89 18.42
C PRO A 77 -7.08 -10.36 17.97
N PHE A 78 -7.42 -10.17 16.70
CA PHE A 78 -8.68 -10.64 16.13
C PHE A 78 -8.73 -12.18 16.11
N LEU A 79 -7.64 -12.83 15.68
CA LEU A 79 -7.53 -14.29 15.72
C LEU A 79 -7.66 -14.84 17.15
N ALA A 80 -7.00 -14.22 18.12
CA ALA A 80 -7.08 -14.61 19.53
C ALA A 80 -8.50 -14.48 20.10
N LEU A 81 -9.26 -13.46 19.68
CA LEU A 81 -10.66 -13.29 20.07
C LEU A 81 -11.56 -14.39 19.51
N VAL A 82 -11.32 -14.81 18.26
CA VAL A 82 -12.12 -15.85 17.58
C VAL A 82 -11.82 -17.26 18.10
N LEU A 83 -10.59 -17.52 18.53
CA LEU A 83 -10.16 -18.82 19.06
C LEU A 83 -10.48 -19.04 20.55
N ARG A 84 -11.03 -18.03 21.23
CA ARG A 84 -11.49 -18.11 22.62
C ARG A 84 -12.92 -18.64 22.69
#